data_AF-A0A4T2H9C4-F1
#
_entry.id   AF-A0A4T2H9C4-F1
#
_cell.length_a   1.000
_cell.length_b   1.000
_cell.length_c   1.000
_cell.angle_alpha   90.00
_cell.angle_beta   90.00
_cell.angle_gamma   90.00
#
_symmetry.space_group_name_H-M   'P 1'
#
loop_
_entity.id
_entity.type
_entity.pdbx_description
1 polymer ?
#
loop_
_entity_poly.entity_id
_entity_poly.type
_entity_poly.pdbx_seq_one_letter_code
_entity_poly.pdbx_strand_id
1 'polypeptide(L)'
;MRPRKAGNLNIWKWLFLAQLALFIGCGIVLYTRIQTDREDLTKLVQTSTEDTKVGTFSTNREQLNQTLTNYLKEYQTEEFSYQLFVTSQQVVFEGSYQIFGVTIPLYIYFQPSKMEDGSILLRIIEISAGSLSLPKAEVLAYLQKNYKLPAFVKIDSEQAQVQVQLTELKNKFGLYGKANTIDLYNDQFIVDIYRKRQ
;
A
#
# COMPACT_ATOMS: atom_id res chain seq x y z
N MET A 1 13.51 -21.30 95.54
CA MET A 1 13.72 -21.33 94.07
C MET A 1 14.56 -20.12 93.67
N ARG A 2 15.73 -20.31 93.04
CA ARG A 2 16.61 -19.19 92.63
C ARG A 2 16.24 -18.73 91.21
N PRO A 3 16.08 -17.42 90.94
CA PRO A 3 15.85 -16.94 89.57
C PRO A 3 17.15 -16.99 88.75
N ARG A 4 17.07 -17.54 87.53
CA ARG A 4 18.19 -17.53 86.57
C ARG A 4 18.36 -16.12 86.01
N LYS A 5 19.57 -15.55 86.14
CA LYS A 5 19.96 -14.31 85.46
C LYS A 5 19.83 -14.51 83.95
N ALA A 6 19.02 -13.68 83.28
CA ALA A 6 19.04 -13.56 81.83
C ALA A 6 20.42 -13.03 81.42
N GLY A 7 21.17 -13.84 80.67
CA GLY A 7 22.50 -13.48 80.18
C GLY A 7 22.42 -12.20 79.34
N ASN A 8 23.41 -11.32 79.51
CA ASN A 8 23.52 -10.06 78.80
C ASN A 8 23.51 -10.36 77.28
N LEU A 9 22.38 -10.07 76.61
CA LEU A 9 22.28 -10.25 75.17
C LEU A 9 23.37 -9.37 74.54
N ASN A 10 24.19 -9.96 73.66
CA ASN A 10 25.18 -9.21 72.90
C ASN A 10 24.46 -8.35 71.86
N ILE A 11 23.84 -7.26 72.32
CA ILE A 11 23.04 -6.31 71.54
C ILE A 11 23.81 -5.85 70.29
N TRP A 12 25.13 -5.70 70.41
CA TRP A 12 26.01 -5.34 69.29
C TRP A 12 26.05 -6.39 68.17
N LYS A 13 26.01 -7.70 68.49
CA LYS A 13 25.95 -8.77 67.49
C LYS A 13 24.62 -8.78 66.75
N TRP A 14 23.53 -8.46 67.46
CA TRP A 14 22.20 -8.32 66.86
C TRP A 14 22.08 -7.06 65.98
N LEU A 15 22.68 -5.95 66.39
CA LEU A 15 22.75 -4.72 65.59
C LEU A 15 23.53 -4.93 64.29
N PHE A 16 24.65 -5.66 64.37
CA PHE A 16 25.44 -6.04 63.20
C PHE A 16 24.64 -6.96 62.24
N LEU A 17 23.92 -7.94 62.80
CA LEU A 17 23.08 -8.83 62.01
C LEU A 17 21.94 -8.08 61.29
N ALA A 18 21.31 -7.11 61.98
CA ALA A 18 20.26 -6.28 61.40
C ALA A 18 20.79 -5.38 60.26
N GLN A 19 21.97 -4.77 60.44
CA GLN A 19 22.64 -3.97 59.41
C GLN A 19 22.97 -4.82 58.16
N LEU A 20 23.46 -6.05 58.38
CA LEU A 20 23.80 -6.98 57.30
C LEU A 20 22.54 -7.39 56.51
N ALA A 21 21.44 -7.70 57.20
CA ALA A 21 20.17 -8.04 56.57
C ALA A 21 19.61 -6.88 55.72
N LEU A 22 19.77 -5.64 56.17
CA LEU A 22 19.35 -4.45 55.42
C LEU A 22 20.13 -4.30 54.11
N PHE A 23 21.46 -4.47 54.14
CA PHE A 23 22.28 -4.39 52.93
C PHE A 23 21.95 -5.50 51.93
N ILE A 24 21.75 -6.72 52.42
CA ILE A 24 21.35 -7.85 51.56
C ILE A 24 19.97 -7.61 50.95
N GLY A 25 19.00 -7.14 51.75
CA GLY A 25 17.66 -6.81 51.27
C GLY A 25 17.67 -5.71 50.21
N CYS A 26 18.40 -4.62 50.43
CA CYS A 26 18.60 -3.57 49.43
C CYS A 26 19.26 -4.12 48.16
N GLY A 27 20.30 -4.96 48.30
CA GLY A 27 20.99 -5.57 47.18
C GLY A 27 20.07 -6.41 46.29
N ILE A 28 19.20 -7.23 46.89
CA ILE A 28 18.21 -8.05 46.18
C ILE A 28 17.18 -7.18 45.46
N VAL A 29 16.67 -6.13 46.10
CA VAL A 29 15.69 -5.22 45.49
C VAL A 29 16.30 -4.47 44.30
N LEU A 30 17.54 -4.00 44.43
CA LEU A 30 18.24 -3.33 43.34
C LEU A 30 18.56 -4.29 42.20
N TYR A 31 19.02 -5.51 42.50
CA TYR A 31 19.31 -6.53 41.50
C TYR A 31 18.07 -6.91 40.69
N THR A 32 16.94 -7.16 41.36
CA THR A 32 15.67 -7.50 40.69
C THR A 32 15.12 -6.35 39.87
N ARG A 33 15.23 -5.10 40.37
CA ARG A 33 14.81 -3.90 39.62
C ARG A 33 15.64 -3.63 38.37
N ILE A 34 16.93 -4.01 38.35
CA ILE A 34 17.82 -3.80 37.19
C ILE A 34 17.61 -4.87 36.12
N GLN A 35 17.35 -6.12 36.50
CA GLN A 35 17.15 -7.22 35.54
C GLN A 35 15.74 -7.32 34.97
N THR A 36 14.74 -6.73 35.62
CA THR A 36 13.37 -6.80 35.11
C THR A 36 13.23 -5.84 33.94
N ASP A 37 13.07 -6.40 32.74
CA ASP A 37 12.70 -5.62 31.55
C ASP A 37 11.41 -4.85 31.82
N ARG A 38 11.44 -3.54 31.56
CA ARG A 38 10.32 -2.64 31.89
C ARG A 38 9.06 -2.97 31.11
N GLU A 39 9.22 -3.40 29.86
CA GLU A 39 8.14 -3.73 28.92
C GLU A 39 8.59 -4.87 27.99
N ASP A 40 7.68 -5.83 27.76
CA ASP A 40 7.88 -6.90 26.79
C ASP A 40 7.54 -6.39 25.38
N LEU A 41 8.51 -5.72 24.75
CA LEU A 41 8.37 -5.11 23.43
C LEU A 41 8.23 -6.14 22.30
N THR A 42 8.53 -7.42 22.57
CA THR A 42 8.35 -8.54 21.63
C THR A 42 6.89 -8.71 21.22
N LYS A 43 5.93 -8.26 22.05
CA LYS A 43 4.49 -8.24 21.73
C LYS A 43 4.08 -7.16 20.73
N LEU A 44 4.91 -6.13 20.53
CA LEU A 44 4.64 -5.06 19.57
C LEU A 44 4.90 -5.49 18.13
N VAL A 45 5.63 -6.59 17.93
CA VAL A 45 5.89 -7.19 16.61
C VAL A 45 5.13 -8.50 16.54
N GLN A 46 3.84 -8.44 16.18
CA GLN A 46 3.14 -9.66 15.76
C GLN A 46 3.77 -10.14 14.45
N THR A 47 4.43 -11.30 14.50
CA THR A 47 4.83 -12.05 13.32
C THR A 47 3.58 -12.60 12.64
N SER A 48 2.85 -11.74 11.94
CA SER A 48 1.82 -12.14 10.99
C SER A 48 2.50 -12.79 9.78
N THR A 49 1.87 -13.81 9.19
CA THR A 49 2.31 -14.48 7.96
C THR A 49 1.88 -13.72 6.69
N GLU A 50 1.07 -12.67 6.84
CA GLU A 50 0.45 -11.93 5.74
C GLU A 50 1.25 -10.67 5.36
N ASP A 51 1.01 -10.18 4.14
CA ASP A 51 1.58 -8.92 3.67
C ASP A 51 1.17 -7.76 4.60
N THR A 52 2.14 -6.94 4.98
CA THR A 52 1.90 -5.87 5.96
C THR A 52 1.39 -4.63 5.26
N LYS A 53 0.22 -4.13 5.69
CA LYS A 53 -0.26 -2.80 5.30
C LYS A 53 0.66 -1.74 5.91
N VAL A 54 1.33 -0.98 5.06
CA VAL A 54 2.27 0.08 5.48
C VAL A 54 1.63 1.46 5.52
N GLY A 55 0.48 1.62 4.86
CA GLY A 55 -0.27 2.86 4.89
C GLY A 55 -1.50 2.86 4.00
N THR A 56 -2.20 3.99 4.01
CA THR A 56 -3.33 4.28 3.12
C THR A 56 -3.05 5.61 2.44
N PHE A 57 -3.20 5.64 1.12
CA PHE A 57 -3.14 6.86 0.32
C PHE A 57 -4.56 7.24 -0.12
N SER A 58 -4.93 8.48 0.10
CA SER A 58 -6.21 9.05 -0.35
C SER A 58 -5.92 10.26 -1.21
N THR A 59 -6.60 10.36 -2.34
CA THR A 59 -6.46 11.48 -3.29
C THR A 59 -7.80 11.88 -3.87
N ASN A 60 -7.84 13.07 -4.46
CA ASN A 60 -8.99 13.56 -5.23
C ASN A 60 -8.73 13.52 -6.74
N ARG A 61 -9.77 13.77 -7.52
CA ARG A 61 -9.71 13.70 -8.99
C ARG A 61 -8.66 14.63 -9.61
N GLU A 62 -8.53 15.86 -9.12
CA GLU A 62 -7.57 16.83 -9.65
C GLU A 62 -6.13 16.34 -9.42
N GLN A 63 -5.82 15.97 -8.18
CA GLN A 63 -4.50 15.47 -7.80
C GLN A 63 -4.17 14.14 -8.49
N LEU A 64 -5.16 13.28 -8.68
CA LEU A 64 -5.00 12.04 -9.42
C LEU A 64 -4.67 12.31 -10.90
N ASN A 65 -5.40 13.22 -11.55
CA ASN A 65 -5.14 13.59 -12.95
C ASN A 65 -3.75 14.21 -13.13
N GLN A 66 -3.31 15.07 -12.20
CA GLN A 66 -1.96 15.63 -12.21
C GLN A 66 -0.90 14.53 -12.06
N THR A 67 -1.15 13.58 -11.14
CA THR A 67 -0.25 12.44 -10.92
C THR A 67 -0.14 11.56 -12.16
N LEU A 68 -1.27 11.19 -12.76
CA LEU A 68 -1.32 10.39 -13.99
C LEU A 68 -0.60 11.11 -15.14
N THR A 69 -0.88 12.41 -15.32
CA THR A 69 -0.22 13.21 -16.37
C THR A 69 1.29 13.19 -16.23
N ASN A 70 1.81 13.37 -15.01
CA ASN A 70 3.26 13.37 -14.78
C ASN A 70 3.87 11.98 -14.93
N TYR A 71 3.18 10.93 -14.48
CA TYR A 71 3.65 9.56 -14.61
C TYR A 71 3.72 9.11 -16.07
N LEU A 72 2.72 9.46 -16.89
CA LEU A 72 2.64 9.01 -18.28
C LEU A 72 3.58 9.77 -19.22
N LYS A 73 4.05 10.97 -18.86
CA LYS A 73 5.01 11.75 -19.68
C LYS A 73 6.27 10.97 -20.01
N GLU A 74 6.78 10.15 -19.09
CA GLU A 74 8.01 9.36 -19.28
C GLU A 74 7.86 8.25 -20.33
N TYR A 75 6.62 7.93 -20.73
CA TYR A 75 6.29 6.83 -21.62
C TYR A 75 5.76 7.29 -22.99
N GLN A 76 5.72 8.61 -23.24
CA GLN A 76 5.30 9.17 -24.54
C GLN A 76 6.43 9.12 -25.56
N THR A 77 6.10 8.98 -26.85
CA THR A 77 7.05 9.02 -27.98
C THR A 77 6.66 10.13 -28.96
N GLU A 78 7.55 10.48 -29.90
CA GLU A 78 7.26 11.50 -30.92
C GLU A 78 6.08 11.11 -31.82
N GLU A 79 5.88 9.81 -32.05
CA GLU A 79 4.84 9.28 -32.94
C GLU A 79 3.53 8.93 -32.22
N PHE A 80 3.55 8.88 -30.88
CA PHE A 80 2.39 8.51 -30.06
C PHE A 80 2.39 9.25 -28.73
N SER A 81 1.52 10.26 -28.64
CA SER A 81 1.24 10.98 -27.39
C SER A 81 -0.11 10.57 -26.84
N TYR A 82 -0.20 10.46 -25.52
CA TYR A 82 -1.42 10.05 -24.85
C TYR A 82 -1.54 10.62 -23.44
N GLN A 83 -2.78 10.73 -22.99
CA GLN A 83 -3.19 11.29 -21.71
C GLN A 83 -4.33 10.45 -21.14
N LEU A 84 -4.42 10.42 -19.81
CA LEU A 84 -5.48 9.73 -19.09
C LEU A 84 -6.12 10.71 -18.12
N PHE A 85 -7.44 10.85 -18.23
CA PHE A 85 -8.23 11.78 -17.45
C PHE A 85 -9.33 11.05 -16.70
N VAL A 86 -9.38 11.25 -15.39
CA VAL A 86 -10.51 10.86 -14.57
C VAL A 86 -11.50 12.03 -14.56
N THR A 87 -12.73 11.76 -14.97
CA THR A 87 -13.86 12.71 -14.95
C THR A 87 -14.83 12.34 -13.83
N SER A 88 -15.91 13.11 -13.67
CA SER A 88 -16.96 12.81 -12.68
C SER A 88 -17.79 11.55 -13.01
N GLN A 89 -17.70 11.04 -14.23
CA GLN A 89 -18.52 9.90 -14.68
C GLN A 89 -17.69 8.70 -15.15
N GLN A 90 -16.52 8.96 -15.73
CA GLN A 90 -15.73 7.95 -16.41
C GLN A 90 -14.23 8.31 -16.45
N VAL A 91 -13.40 7.35 -16.84
CA VAL A 91 -12.00 7.59 -17.19
C VAL A 91 -11.88 7.67 -18.71
N VAL A 92 -11.16 8.66 -19.20
CA VAL A 92 -10.95 8.91 -20.63
C VAL A 92 -9.48 8.76 -20.93
N PHE A 93 -9.14 7.86 -21.83
CA PHE A 93 -7.85 7.85 -22.50
C PHE A 93 -7.97 8.65 -23.79
N GLU A 94 -7.09 9.63 -23.94
CA GLU A 94 -6.96 10.43 -25.15
C GLU A 94 -5.57 10.18 -25.72
N GLY A 95 -5.52 9.77 -26.98
CA GLY A 95 -4.27 9.57 -27.71
C GLY A 95 -4.32 10.28 -29.06
N SER A 96 -3.17 10.40 -29.70
CA SER A 96 -3.10 10.85 -31.09
C SER A 96 -2.14 9.96 -31.87
N TYR A 97 -2.54 9.61 -33.09
CA TYR A 97 -1.73 8.79 -33.98
C TYR A 97 -1.60 9.49 -35.34
N GLN A 98 -0.37 9.56 -35.85
CA GLN A 98 -0.08 10.23 -37.11
C GLN A 98 0.00 9.21 -38.25
N ILE A 99 -0.89 9.34 -39.24
CA ILE A 99 -0.85 8.53 -40.47
C ILE A 99 -0.94 9.42 -41.69
N PHE A 100 -0.07 9.18 -42.67
CA PHE A 100 -0.02 9.95 -43.93
C PHE A 100 0.02 11.48 -43.74
N GLY A 101 0.66 11.96 -42.67
CA GLY A 101 0.74 13.39 -42.34
C GLY A 101 -0.51 13.97 -41.68
N VAL A 102 -1.54 13.17 -41.41
CA VAL A 102 -2.76 13.56 -40.70
C VAL A 102 -2.73 13.03 -39.27
N THR A 103 -3.02 13.88 -38.30
CA THR A 103 -3.15 13.50 -36.88
C THR A 103 -4.58 13.07 -36.60
N ILE A 104 -4.76 11.82 -36.20
CA ILE A 104 -6.06 11.26 -35.83
C ILE A 104 -6.15 11.21 -34.31
N PRO A 105 -7.11 11.91 -33.68
CA PRO A 105 -7.34 11.78 -32.25
C PRO A 105 -8.05 10.46 -31.96
N LEU A 106 -7.60 9.79 -30.90
CA LEU A 106 -8.11 8.50 -30.44
C LEU A 106 -8.68 8.66 -29.04
N TYR A 107 -9.87 8.13 -28.79
CA TYR A 107 -10.50 8.17 -27.48
C TYR A 107 -10.90 6.77 -27.04
N ILE A 108 -10.67 6.46 -25.77
CA ILE A 108 -11.23 5.29 -25.11
C ILE A 108 -11.89 5.75 -23.81
N TYR A 109 -13.18 5.42 -23.67
CA TYR A 109 -13.97 5.75 -22.51
C TYR A 109 -14.12 4.51 -21.64
N PHE A 110 -13.76 4.60 -20.37
CA PHE A 110 -13.78 3.51 -19.41
C PHE A 110 -14.70 3.81 -18.23
N GLN A 111 -15.47 2.81 -17.81
CA GLN A 111 -16.09 2.76 -16.50
C GLN A 111 -15.15 2.02 -15.52
N PRO A 112 -14.55 2.70 -14.54
CA PRO A 112 -13.69 2.05 -13.56
C PRO A 112 -14.51 1.38 -12.45
N SER A 113 -14.00 0.28 -11.93
CA SER A 113 -14.54 -0.41 -10.76
C SER A 113 -13.43 -1.11 -9.99
N LYS A 114 -13.61 -1.27 -8.68
CA LYS A 114 -12.70 -2.05 -7.84
C LYS A 114 -13.03 -3.53 -7.93
N MET A 115 -11.99 -4.37 -8.01
CA MET A 115 -12.09 -5.82 -7.87
C MET A 115 -11.79 -6.27 -6.43
N GLU A 116 -12.26 -7.46 -6.05
CA GLU A 116 -12.12 -8.00 -4.68
C GLU A 116 -10.64 -8.16 -4.24
N ASP A 117 -9.75 -8.45 -5.17
CA ASP A 117 -8.31 -8.59 -4.95
C ASP A 117 -7.57 -7.26 -4.77
N GLY A 118 -8.27 -6.13 -4.97
CA GLY A 118 -7.72 -4.78 -4.97
C GLY A 118 -7.18 -4.32 -6.33
N SER A 119 -7.39 -5.09 -7.40
CA SER A 119 -7.13 -4.65 -8.77
C SER A 119 -8.23 -3.67 -9.24
N ILE A 120 -7.94 -2.96 -10.33
CA ILE A 120 -8.92 -2.04 -10.96
C ILE A 120 -9.39 -2.67 -12.27
N LEU A 121 -10.70 -2.78 -12.44
CA LEU A 121 -11.32 -3.18 -13.69
C LEU A 121 -11.82 -1.94 -14.43
N LEU A 122 -11.35 -1.76 -15.67
CA LEU A 122 -11.74 -0.70 -16.58
C LEU A 122 -12.59 -1.30 -17.70
N ARG A 123 -13.91 -1.18 -17.61
CA ARG A 123 -14.83 -1.64 -18.66
C ARG A 123 -14.93 -0.60 -19.76
N ILE A 124 -14.79 -0.98 -21.01
CA ILE A 124 -14.83 -0.04 -22.14
C ILE A 124 -16.27 0.29 -22.51
N ILE A 125 -16.61 1.58 -22.37
CA ILE A 125 -17.89 2.15 -22.77
C ILE A 125 -17.89 2.40 -24.28
N GLU A 126 -16.82 2.98 -24.82
CA GLU A 126 -16.69 3.33 -26.24
C GLU A 126 -15.22 3.50 -26.62
N ILE A 127 -14.91 3.24 -27.89
CA ILE A 127 -13.63 3.56 -28.52
C ILE A 127 -13.94 4.36 -29.78
N SER A 128 -13.21 5.45 -30.03
CA SER A 128 -13.35 6.22 -31.26
C SER A 128 -12.02 6.69 -31.83
N ALA A 129 -12.01 6.87 -33.14
CA ALA A 129 -10.98 7.58 -33.89
C ALA A 129 -11.62 8.80 -34.56
N GLY A 130 -11.41 9.98 -33.99
CA GLY A 130 -12.20 11.18 -34.31
C GLY A 130 -13.68 10.93 -34.02
N SER A 131 -14.53 11.13 -35.03
CA SER A 131 -15.97 10.88 -34.95
C SER A 131 -16.37 9.43 -35.27
N LEU A 132 -15.42 8.59 -35.68
CA LEU A 132 -15.70 7.20 -36.04
C LEU A 132 -15.64 6.32 -34.80
N SER A 133 -16.77 5.72 -34.43
CA SER A 133 -16.83 4.71 -33.37
C SER A 133 -16.22 3.39 -33.87
N LEU A 134 -15.41 2.76 -33.04
CA LEU A 134 -14.66 1.55 -33.39
C LEU A 134 -15.14 0.33 -32.59
N PRO A 135 -15.15 -0.87 -33.20
CA PRO A 135 -15.45 -2.11 -32.50
C PRO A 135 -14.45 -2.40 -31.37
N LYS A 136 -14.95 -2.53 -30.14
CA LYS A 136 -14.13 -2.60 -28.91
C LYS A 136 -13.21 -3.82 -28.88
N ALA A 137 -13.75 -4.99 -29.22
CA ALA A 137 -13.05 -6.26 -29.10
C ALA A 137 -11.88 -6.35 -30.09
N GLU A 138 -12.09 -5.87 -31.31
CA GLU A 138 -11.12 -5.86 -32.39
C GLU A 138 -9.97 -4.90 -32.09
N VAL A 139 -10.28 -3.71 -31.58
CA VAL A 139 -9.26 -2.75 -31.14
C VAL A 139 -8.44 -3.34 -29.98
N LEU A 140 -9.09 -3.93 -28.97
CA LEU A 140 -8.38 -4.54 -27.86
C LEU A 140 -7.50 -5.72 -28.29
N ALA A 141 -7.99 -6.58 -29.18
CA ALA A 141 -7.21 -7.69 -29.72
C ALA A 141 -6.00 -7.18 -30.51
N TYR A 142 -6.17 -6.09 -31.25
CA TYR A 142 -5.09 -5.40 -31.93
C TYR A 142 -4.07 -4.84 -30.93
N LEU A 143 -4.51 -4.15 -29.88
CA LEU A 143 -3.62 -3.60 -28.86
C LEU A 143 -2.81 -4.69 -28.15
N GLN A 144 -3.47 -5.78 -27.76
CA GLN A 144 -2.86 -6.92 -27.10
C GLN A 144 -1.78 -7.59 -27.95
N LYS A 145 -1.96 -7.64 -29.27
CA LYS A 145 -1.02 -8.29 -30.21
C LYS A 145 0.15 -7.38 -30.62
N ASN A 146 -0.10 -6.08 -30.81
CA ASN A 146 0.85 -5.17 -31.44
C ASN A 146 1.61 -4.28 -30.45
N TYR A 147 1.13 -4.13 -29.21
CA TYR A 147 1.78 -3.31 -28.20
C TYR A 147 2.28 -4.15 -27.03
N LYS A 148 3.48 -3.81 -26.55
CA LYS A 148 4.06 -4.41 -25.34
C LYS A 148 3.46 -3.73 -24.11
N LEU A 149 2.41 -4.33 -23.57
CA LEU A 149 1.79 -3.86 -22.33
C LEU A 149 2.63 -4.31 -21.12
N PRO A 150 2.70 -3.49 -20.07
CA PRO A 150 3.37 -3.91 -18.85
C PRO A 150 2.58 -5.04 -18.17
N ALA A 151 3.27 -5.91 -17.42
CA ALA A 151 2.68 -7.13 -16.86
C ALA A 151 1.43 -6.88 -15.99
N PHE A 152 1.39 -5.73 -15.30
CA PHE A 152 0.27 -5.34 -14.45
C PHE A 152 -0.99 -4.90 -15.23
N VAL A 153 -0.95 -4.86 -16.56
CA VAL A 153 -2.11 -4.55 -17.41
C VAL A 153 -2.48 -5.80 -18.20
N LYS A 154 -3.67 -6.34 -17.94
CA LYS A 154 -4.23 -7.48 -18.68
C LYS A 154 -5.45 -7.03 -19.47
N ILE A 155 -5.46 -7.34 -20.76
CA ILE A 155 -6.58 -7.04 -21.66
C ILE A 155 -7.42 -8.30 -21.84
N ASP A 156 -8.73 -8.14 -21.72
CA ASP A 156 -9.73 -9.13 -22.10
C ASP A 156 -10.59 -8.52 -23.21
N SER A 157 -10.23 -8.90 -24.44
CA SER A 157 -10.84 -8.39 -25.66
C SER A 157 -12.29 -8.86 -25.83
N GLU A 158 -12.61 -10.07 -25.37
CA GLU A 158 -13.96 -10.65 -25.50
C GLU A 158 -14.98 -9.90 -24.63
N GLN A 159 -14.58 -9.55 -23.41
CA GLN A 159 -15.43 -8.83 -22.46
C GLN A 159 -15.29 -7.31 -22.56
N ALA A 160 -14.50 -6.81 -23.53
CA ALA A 160 -14.20 -5.39 -23.72
C ALA A 160 -13.72 -4.70 -22.42
N GLN A 161 -12.77 -5.31 -21.72
CA GLN A 161 -12.32 -4.84 -20.41
C GLN A 161 -10.79 -4.90 -20.26
N VAL A 162 -10.26 -3.99 -19.45
CA VAL A 162 -8.84 -3.92 -19.10
C VAL A 162 -8.71 -4.02 -17.59
N GLN A 163 -7.87 -4.93 -17.11
CA GLN A 163 -7.56 -5.10 -15.70
C GLN A 163 -6.19 -4.51 -15.39
N VAL A 164 -6.15 -3.63 -14.39
CA VAL A 164 -4.92 -3.05 -13.84
C VAL A 164 -4.65 -3.68 -12.48
N GLN A 165 -3.69 -4.59 -12.45
CA GLN A 165 -3.28 -5.35 -11.26
C GLN A 165 -2.25 -4.58 -10.45
N LEU A 166 -2.76 -3.77 -9.52
CA LEU A 166 -1.93 -2.97 -8.62
C LEU A 166 -0.98 -3.80 -7.75
N THR A 167 -1.31 -5.08 -7.53
CA THR A 167 -0.52 -6.07 -6.78
C THR A 167 0.71 -6.59 -7.56
N GLU A 168 0.69 -6.48 -8.88
CA GLU A 168 1.80 -6.87 -9.77
C GLU A 168 2.77 -5.72 -10.07
N LEU A 169 2.46 -4.49 -9.62
CA LEU A 169 3.36 -3.35 -9.77
C LEU A 169 4.70 -3.63 -9.06
N LYS A 170 5.78 -3.58 -9.83
CA LYS A 170 7.14 -3.77 -9.33
C LYS A 170 7.78 -2.41 -9.07
N ASN A 171 8.32 -2.23 -7.87
CA ASN A 171 9.15 -1.07 -7.53
C ASN A 171 10.34 -1.50 -6.67
N LYS A 172 11.31 -0.59 -6.54
CA LYS A 172 12.55 -0.81 -5.77
C LYS A 172 12.30 -1.05 -4.27
N PHE A 173 11.13 -0.67 -3.76
CA PHE A 173 10.79 -0.74 -2.34
C PHE A 173 9.97 -1.98 -1.96
N GLY A 174 9.65 -2.86 -2.93
CA GLY A 174 8.82 -4.04 -2.69
C GLY A 174 7.39 -3.72 -2.26
N LEU A 175 6.91 -2.51 -2.53
CA LEU A 175 5.56 -2.07 -2.19
C LEU A 175 4.60 -2.42 -3.32
N TYR A 176 3.32 -2.58 -3.00
CA TYR A 176 2.26 -2.68 -3.99
C TYR A 176 0.98 -2.04 -3.45
N GLY A 177 0.09 -1.67 -4.37
CA GLY A 177 -1.19 -1.06 -4.03
C GLY A 177 -2.33 -2.07 -4.09
N LYS A 178 -3.39 -1.79 -3.34
CA LYS A 178 -4.72 -2.37 -3.52
C LYS A 178 -5.74 -1.24 -3.53
N ALA A 179 -6.52 -1.14 -4.60
CA ALA A 179 -7.62 -0.20 -4.66
C ALA A 179 -8.62 -0.52 -3.54
N ASN A 180 -8.98 0.47 -2.74
CA ASN A 180 -9.96 0.35 -1.67
C ASN A 180 -11.27 1.04 -2.07
N THR A 181 -11.17 2.28 -2.56
CA THR A 181 -12.32 3.09 -2.99
C THR A 181 -12.01 3.76 -4.32
N ILE A 182 -12.97 3.68 -5.24
CA ILE A 182 -12.98 4.43 -6.50
C ILE A 182 -14.36 5.07 -6.59
N ASP A 183 -14.46 6.33 -6.18
CA ASP A 183 -15.69 7.10 -6.22
C ASP A 183 -15.48 8.34 -7.11
N LEU A 184 -16.01 8.27 -8.32
CA LEU A 184 -15.92 9.35 -9.30
C LEU A 184 -16.83 10.54 -8.96
N TYR A 185 -17.92 10.28 -8.24
CA TYR A 185 -18.92 11.30 -7.93
C TYR A 185 -18.46 12.18 -6.76
N ASN A 186 -17.90 11.54 -5.72
CA ASN A 186 -17.41 12.22 -4.52
C ASN A 186 -15.92 12.60 -4.59
N ASP A 187 -15.27 12.41 -5.74
CA ASP A 187 -13.84 12.67 -5.95
C ASP A 187 -12.94 11.96 -4.95
N GLN A 188 -13.23 10.71 -4.64
CA GLN A 188 -12.52 9.97 -3.61
C GLN A 188 -11.88 8.71 -4.19
N PHE A 189 -10.55 8.68 -4.15
CA PHE A 189 -9.74 7.54 -4.59
C PHE A 189 -8.84 7.12 -3.44
N ILE A 190 -9.05 5.92 -2.92
CA ILE A 190 -8.29 5.37 -1.81
C ILE A 190 -7.56 4.12 -2.28
N VAL A 191 -6.25 4.10 -2.05
CA VAL A 191 -5.38 2.95 -2.31
C VAL A 191 -4.66 2.57 -1.03
N ASP A 192 -4.81 1.32 -0.63
CA ASP A 192 -4.06 0.75 0.48
C ASP A 192 -2.70 0.26 -0.01
N ILE A 193 -1.63 0.63 0.70
CA ILE A 193 -0.27 0.28 0.33
C ILE A 193 0.23 -0.83 1.25
N TYR A 194 0.76 -1.86 0.63
CA TYR A 194 1.29 -3.05 1.28
C TYR A 194 2.74 -3.26 0.89
N ARG A 195 3.50 -3.95 1.74
CA ARG A 195 4.85 -4.42 1.44
C ARG A 195 4.83 -5.94 1.29
N LYS A 196 5.30 -6.46 0.15
CA LYS A 196 5.48 -7.91 -0.02
C LYS A 196 6.52 -8.38 0.99
N ARG A 197 6.23 -9.47 1.69
CA ARG A 197 7.25 -10.17 2.47
C ARG A 197 8.34 -10.68 1.51
N GLN A 198 9.62 -10.50 1.86
CA GLN A 198 10.74 -11.16 1.19
C GLN A 198 10.94 -12.57 1.74
#